data_AF-A0AA41T1H3-F1
#
_entry.id   AF-A0AA41T1H3-F1
#
_cell.length_a   1.000
_cell.length_b   1.000
_cell.length_c   1.000
_cell.angle_alpha   90.00
_cell.angle_beta   90.00
_cell.angle_gamma   90.00
#
_symmetry.space_group_name_H-M   'P 1'
#
loop_
_entity.id
_entity.type
_entity.pdbx_description
1 polymer ?
#
loop_
_entity_poly.entity_id
_entity_poly.type
_entity_poly.pdbx_seq_one_letter_code
_entity_poly.pdbx_strand_id
1 'polypeptide(L)'
;MHLGYGDSPSKEAAPYVQAFDSLLASPVAECLKISKEIGRDVQKHTEMVHPGLKLERALLVTASQWQQPAGNKLSDVLAPISEQIQEVITFREKNRGSELFNHLSAVSESIQALGWVAMAPKPGAYVKEMNDAAMFYTN
;
A
#
# COMPACT_ATOMS: atom_id res chain seq x y z
N MET A 1 29.39 37.28 16.91
CA MET A 1 28.17 36.78 16.23
C MET A 1 28.60 36.13 14.95
N HIS A 2 28.33 34.84 14.75
CA HIS A 2 28.00 34.17 13.48
C HIS A 2 27.66 32.73 13.87
N LEU A 3 26.37 32.49 14.09
CA LEU A 3 25.79 31.17 14.34
C LEU A 3 25.73 30.45 12.98
N GLY A 4 26.60 29.45 12.80
CA GLY A 4 26.46 28.50 11.71
C GLY A 4 25.28 27.57 12.00
N TYR A 5 24.20 27.73 11.23
CA TYR A 5 23.13 26.76 11.13
C TYR A 5 23.75 25.45 10.62
N GLY A 6 23.87 24.46 11.51
CA GLY A 6 24.20 23.10 11.11
C GLY A 6 23.06 22.55 10.27
N ASP A 7 23.36 22.20 9.02
CA ASP A 7 22.53 21.28 8.25
C ASP A 7 22.31 20.04 9.11
N SER A 8 21.07 19.85 9.54
CA SER A 8 20.67 18.61 10.19
C SER A 8 20.68 17.54 9.10
N PRO A 9 21.46 16.45 9.23
CA PRO A 9 21.42 15.39 8.24
C PRO A 9 19.99 14.86 8.17
N SER A 10 19.41 14.86 6.98
CA SER A 10 18.14 14.19 6.70
C SER A 10 18.24 12.79 7.30
N LYS A 11 17.48 12.53 8.37
CA LYS A 11 17.52 11.26 9.10
C LYS A 11 17.27 10.15 8.09
N GLU A 12 18.31 9.36 7.84
CA GLU A 12 18.24 8.28 6.87
C GLU A 12 17.16 7.28 7.31
N ALA A 13 16.33 6.83 6.39
CA ALA A 13 15.22 5.93 6.72
C ALA A 13 15.78 4.59 7.24
N ALA A 14 15.04 3.93 8.13
CA ALA A 14 15.45 2.62 8.66
C ALA A 14 15.66 1.60 7.54
N PRO A 15 16.58 0.61 7.69
CA PRO A 15 16.96 -0.30 6.60
C PRO A 15 15.78 -1.01 5.92
N TYR A 16 14.76 -1.43 6.67
CA TYR A 16 13.59 -2.09 6.10
C TYR A 16 12.64 -1.13 5.37
N VAL A 17 12.66 0.17 5.68
CA VAL A 17 11.95 1.20 4.91
C VAL A 17 12.66 1.41 3.57
N GLN A 18 13.99 1.44 3.56
CA GLN A 18 14.77 1.52 2.32
C GLN A 18 14.60 0.27 1.45
N ALA A 19 14.53 -0.91 2.08
CA ALA A 19 14.26 -2.18 1.40
C ALA A 19 12.86 -2.19 0.77
N PHE A 20 11.84 -1.68 1.48
CA PHE A 20 10.50 -1.50 0.95
C PHE A 20 10.49 -0.59 -0.29
N ASP A 21 11.14 0.57 -0.20
CA ASP A 21 11.25 1.52 -1.31
C ASP A 21 11.92 0.87 -2.53
N SER A 22 13.03 0.15 -2.31
CA SER A 22 13.80 -0.49 -3.38
C SER A 22 13.03 -1.63 -4.05
N LEU A 23 12.32 -2.44 -3.27
CA LEU A 23 11.57 -3.59 -3.77
C LEU A 23 10.35 -3.17 -4.59
N LEU A 24 9.68 -2.08 -4.20
CA LEU A 24 8.43 -1.65 -4.82
C LEU A 24 8.60 -0.57 -5.89
N ALA A 25 9.72 0.14 -5.95
CA ALA A 25 9.93 1.22 -6.91
C ALA A 25 9.65 0.81 -8.36
N SER A 26 10.25 -0.28 -8.83
CA SER A 26 10.09 -0.72 -10.23
C SER A 26 8.69 -1.30 -10.50
N PRO A 27 8.18 -2.28 -9.73
CA PRO A 27 6.87 -2.88 -10.01
C PRO A 27 5.72 -1.87 -9.95
N VAL A 28 5.75 -0.95 -8.98
CA VAL A 28 4.70 0.08 -8.83
C VAL A 28 4.77 1.09 -9.97
N ALA A 29 5.96 1.53 -10.37
CA ALA A 29 6.12 2.45 -11.50
C ALA A 29 5.63 1.82 -12.82
N GLU A 30 5.95 0.55 -13.05
CA GLU A 30 5.49 -0.20 -14.23
C GLU A 30 3.97 -0.38 -14.22
N CYS A 31 3.38 -0.77 -13.09
CA CYS A 31 1.93 -0.91 -12.95
C CYS A 31 1.20 0.40 -13.22
N LEU A 32 1.69 1.53 -12.68
CA LEU A 32 1.12 2.87 -12.93
C LEU A 32 1.26 3.30 -14.38
N LYS A 33 2.38 2.97 -15.04
CA LYS A 33 2.59 3.26 -16.45
C LYS A 33 1.57 2.50 -17.31
N ILE A 34 1.46 1.18 -17.10
CA ILE A 34 0.54 0.33 -17.88
C ILE A 34 -0.91 0.71 -17.61
N SER A 35 -1.29 0.99 -16.36
CA SER A 35 -2.67 1.40 -16.03
C SER A 35 -3.05 2.70 -16.74
N LYS A 36 -2.11 3.63 -16.90
CA LYS A 36 -2.29 4.87 -17.66
C LYS A 36 -2.44 4.63 -19.16
N GLU A 37 -1.72 3.66 -19.72
CA GLU A 37 -1.88 3.27 -21.13
C GLU A 37 -3.26 2.65 -21.40
N ILE A 38 -3.80 1.89 -20.44
CA ILE A 38 -5.17 1.34 -20.50
C ILE A 38 -6.22 2.44 -20.29
N GLY A 39 -6.00 3.34 -19.34
CA GLY A 39 -6.89 4.46 -19.02
C GLY A 39 -8.16 4.05 -18.26
N ARG A 40 -9.16 4.94 -18.31
CA ARG A 40 -10.52 4.75 -17.74
C ARG A 40 -10.48 4.32 -16.26
N ASP A 41 -11.26 3.30 -15.90
CA ASP A 41 -11.40 2.84 -14.52
C ASP A 41 -10.12 2.18 -14.01
N VAL A 42 -9.34 1.54 -14.88
CA VAL A 42 -8.09 0.87 -14.49
C VAL A 42 -7.06 1.90 -14.03
N GLN A 43 -6.86 2.98 -14.80
CA GLN A 43 -5.98 4.06 -14.37
C GLN A 43 -6.39 4.61 -12.99
N LYS A 44 -7.67 5.00 -12.84
CA LYS A 44 -8.20 5.56 -11.59
C LYS A 44 -8.00 4.60 -10.42
N HIS A 45 -8.30 3.32 -10.61
CA HIS A 45 -8.23 2.33 -9.55
C HIS A 45 -6.79 2.07 -9.12
N THR A 46 -5.86 1.96 -10.06
CA THR A 46 -4.42 1.81 -9.75
C THR A 46 -3.86 3.07 -9.06
N GLU A 47 -4.30 4.27 -9.45
CA GLU A 47 -3.90 5.52 -8.78
C GLU A 47 -4.34 5.54 -7.30
N MET A 48 -5.47 4.93 -6.95
CA MET A 48 -5.95 4.80 -5.56
C MET A 48 -5.10 3.83 -4.71
N VAL A 49 -4.36 2.90 -5.32
CA VAL A 49 -3.43 2.01 -4.60
C VAL A 49 -2.21 2.79 -4.09
N HIS A 50 -1.81 3.85 -4.79
CA HIS A 50 -0.59 4.59 -4.48
C HIS A 50 -0.63 5.33 -3.12
N PRO A 51 -1.74 6.00 -2.71
CA PRO A 51 -1.93 6.43 -1.34
C PRO A 51 -1.79 5.32 -0.30
N GLY A 52 -2.29 4.11 -0.58
CA GLY A 52 -2.18 2.94 0.30
C GLY A 52 -0.73 2.54 0.56
N LEU A 53 0.09 2.46 -0.50
CA LEU A 53 1.53 2.19 -0.41
C LEU A 53 2.29 3.28 0.36
N LYS A 54 1.89 4.55 0.21
CA LYS A 54 2.46 5.66 0.98
C LYS A 54 2.14 5.55 2.47
N LEU A 55 0.90 5.18 2.81
CA LEU A 55 0.48 4.95 4.19
C LEU A 55 1.21 3.75 4.80
N GLU A 56 1.35 2.67 4.06
CA GLU A 56 2.14 1.50 4.48
C GLU A 56 3.59 1.87 4.77
N ARG A 57 4.24 2.64 3.88
CA ARG A 57 5.58 3.18 4.13
C ARG A 57 5.64 4.06 5.39
N ALA A 58 4.65 4.91 5.61
CA ALA A 58 4.58 5.76 6.80
C ALA A 58 4.43 4.93 8.09
N LEU A 59 3.69 3.81 8.03
CA LEU A 59 3.59 2.85 9.12
C LEU A 59 4.93 2.18 9.41
N LEU A 60 5.68 1.77 8.37
CA LEU A 60 7.03 1.22 8.54
C LEU A 60 7.99 2.24 9.18
N VAL A 61 7.94 3.50 8.75
CA VAL A 61 8.71 4.58 9.39
C VAL A 61 8.33 4.73 10.86
N THR A 62 7.04 4.69 11.19
CA THR A 62 6.57 4.76 12.57
C THR A 62 7.06 3.56 13.38
N ALA A 63 6.93 2.34 12.86
CA ALA A 63 7.44 1.14 13.52
C ALA A 63 8.95 1.17 13.78
N SER A 64 9.72 2.01 13.06
CA SER A 64 11.17 2.14 13.27
C SER A 64 11.56 2.98 14.48
N GLN A 65 10.62 3.77 14.99
CA GLN A 65 10.86 4.74 16.05
C GLN A 65 10.11 4.40 17.33
N TRP A 66 9.08 3.56 17.23
CA TRP A 66 8.14 3.30 18.32
C TRP A 66 8.00 1.80 18.57
N GLN A 67 7.81 1.41 19.84
CA GLN A 67 7.42 0.05 20.18
C GLN A 67 5.96 -0.20 19.78
N GLN A 68 5.61 -1.47 19.56
CA GLN A 68 4.24 -1.85 19.24
C GLN A 68 3.27 -1.35 20.34
N PRO A 69 2.24 -0.56 19.97
CA PRO A 69 1.25 -0.11 20.95
C PRO A 69 0.45 -1.29 21.50
N ALA A 70 0.17 -1.28 22.80
CA ALA A 70 -0.73 -2.25 23.42
C ALA A 70 -2.21 -1.85 23.22
N GLY A 71 -3.08 -2.85 23.09
CA GLY A 71 -4.53 -2.67 23.09
C GLY A 71 -5.07 -1.89 21.87
N ASN A 72 -6.06 -1.03 22.10
CA ASN A 72 -6.79 -0.29 21.07
C ASN A 72 -5.96 0.77 20.32
N LYS A 73 -4.76 1.13 20.80
CA LYS A 73 -3.92 2.13 20.10
C LYS A 73 -3.39 1.62 18.76
N LEU A 74 -3.29 0.30 18.59
CA LEU A 74 -2.87 -0.27 17.31
C LEU A 74 -3.92 -0.06 16.22
N SER A 75 -5.23 -0.14 16.54
CA SER A 75 -6.27 0.14 15.55
C SER A 75 -6.26 1.59 15.11
N ASP A 76 -5.97 2.53 16.01
CA ASP A 76 -5.89 3.96 15.68
C ASP A 76 -4.74 4.24 14.70
N VAL A 77 -3.61 3.55 14.89
CA VAL A 77 -2.45 3.63 13.99
C VAL A 77 -2.78 3.02 12.61
N LEU A 78 -3.56 1.95 12.57
CA LEU A 78 -3.92 1.23 11.34
C LEU A 78 -5.17 1.79 10.62
N ALA A 79 -5.92 2.70 11.25
CA ALA A 79 -7.15 3.23 10.67
C ALA A 79 -6.94 3.88 9.29
N PRO A 80 -5.92 4.73 9.06
CA PRO A 80 -5.74 5.38 7.75
C PRO A 80 -5.52 4.40 6.60
N ILE A 81 -4.73 3.33 6.81
CA ILE A 81 -4.50 2.33 5.76
C ILE A 81 -5.75 1.46 5.54
N SER A 82 -6.49 1.15 6.60
CA SER A 82 -7.77 0.42 6.52
C SER A 82 -8.81 1.20 5.72
N GLU A 83 -8.91 2.51 5.92
CA GLU A 83 -9.79 3.39 5.17
C GLU A 83 -9.42 3.42 3.68
N GLN A 84 -8.13 3.51 3.37
CA GLN A 84 -7.65 3.51 1.98
C GLN A 84 -7.92 2.17 1.29
N ILE A 85 -7.71 1.04 1.98
CA ILE A 85 -8.06 -0.30 1.49
C ILE A 85 -9.56 -0.36 1.16
N GLN A 86 -10.41 0.14 2.05
CA GLN A 86 -11.86 0.14 1.84
C GLN A 86 -12.26 1.04 0.66
N GLU A 87 -11.59 2.18 0.47
CA GLU A 87 -11.84 3.07 -0.67
C GLU A 87 -11.58 2.36 -2.00
N VAL A 88 -10.47 1.62 -2.11
CA VAL A 88 -10.11 0.81 -3.28
C VAL A 88 -11.15 -0.29 -3.52
N ILE A 89 -11.59 -0.99 -2.48
CA ILE A 89 -12.63 -2.02 -2.59
C ILE A 89 -13.94 -1.41 -3.11
N THR A 90 -14.38 -0.32 -2.48
CA THR A 90 -15.62 0.36 -2.82
C THR A 90 -15.61 0.97 -4.21
N PHE A 91 -14.45 1.36 -4.75
CA PHE A 91 -14.34 1.77 -6.15
C PHE A 91 -14.81 0.66 -7.10
N ARG A 92 -14.34 -0.58 -6.92
CA ARG A 92 -14.78 -1.72 -7.73
C ARG A 92 -16.27 -2.02 -7.52
N GLU A 93 -16.75 -1.96 -6.28
CA GLU A 93 -18.17 -2.22 -5.96
C GLU A 93 -19.13 -1.23 -6.62
N LYS A 94 -18.71 0.04 -6.77
CA LYS A 94 -19.49 1.09 -7.45
C LYS A 94 -19.42 1.01 -8.97
N ASN A 95 -18.42 0.33 -9.52
CA ASN A 95 -18.17 0.23 -10.96
C ASN A 95 -18.40 -1.19 -11.51
N ARG A 96 -19.45 -1.88 -11.02
CA ARG A 96 -19.81 -3.25 -11.47
C ARG A 96 -20.12 -3.39 -12.96
N GLY A 97 -20.51 -2.29 -13.61
CA GLY A 97 -20.75 -2.24 -15.05
C GLY A 97 -19.51 -1.96 -15.89
N SER A 98 -18.31 -1.87 -15.29
CA SER A 98 -17.09 -1.58 -16.04
C SER A 98 -16.76 -2.71 -17.02
N GLU A 99 -16.38 -2.36 -18.24
CA GLU A 99 -15.86 -3.32 -19.23
C GLU A 99 -14.53 -3.94 -18.78
N LEU A 100 -13.86 -3.30 -17.81
CA LEU A 100 -12.58 -3.74 -17.25
C LEU A 100 -12.76 -4.34 -15.85
N PHE A 101 -13.95 -4.88 -15.54
CA PHE A 101 -14.29 -5.36 -14.20
C PHE A 101 -13.34 -6.41 -13.61
N ASN A 102 -12.74 -7.28 -14.44
CA ASN A 102 -11.73 -8.22 -13.96
C ASN A 102 -10.45 -7.52 -13.49
N HIS A 103 -10.02 -6.44 -14.14
CA HIS A 103 -8.89 -5.63 -13.67
C HIS A 103 -9.22 -4.99 -12.32
N LEU A 104 -10.44 -4.44 -12.18
CA LEU A 104 -10.88 -3.86 -10.91
C LEU A 104 -10.97 -4.93 -9.82
N SER A 105 -11.44 -6.13 -10.16
CA SER A 105 -11.56 -7.24 -9.22
C SER A 105 -10.19 -7.76 -8.78
N ALA A 106 -9.22 -7.87 -9.70
CA ALA A 106 -7.85 -8.25 -9.36
C ALA A 106 -7.28 -7.32 -8.28
N VAL A 107 -7.46 -6.00 -8.44
CA VAL A 107 -6.99 -5.00 -7.45
C VAL A 107 -7.81 -5.06 -6.16
N SER A 108 -9.14 -5.06 -6.23
CA SER A 108 -9.98 -5.00 -5.01
C SER A 108 -9.87 -6.24 -4.14
N GLU A 109 -9.72 -7.42 -4.75
CA GLU A 109 -9.63 -8.68 -4.01
C GLU A 109 -8.22 -8.92 -3.44
N SER A 110 -7.20 -8.18 -3.90
CA SER A 110 -5.83 -8.30 -3.40
C SER A 110 -5.34 -7.10 -2.57
N ILE A 111 -6.03 -5.96 -2.58
CA ILE A 111 -5.57 -4.73 -1.90
C ILE A 111 -5.43 -4.89 -0.38
N GLN A 112 -6.15 -5.86 0.20
CA GLN A 112 -5.98 -6.23 1.61
C GLN A 112 -4.54 -6.69 1.95
N ALA A 113 -3.71 -7.04 0.95
CA ALA A 113 -2.29 -7.32 1.15
C ALA A 113 -1.56 -6.23 1.94
N LEU A 114 -1.94 -4.96 1.78
CA LEU A 114 -1.39 -3.83 2.53
C LEU A 114 -1.63 -3.93 4.06
N GLY A 115 -2.61 -4.74 4.47
CA GLY A 115 -2.91 -5.04 5.87
C GLY A 115 -1.95 -6.02 6.53
N TRP A 116 -0.94 -6.56 5.83
CA TRP A 116 0.00 -7.54 6.39
C TRP A 116 0.71 -7.05 7.65
N VAL A 117 0.87 -5.74 7.81
CA VAL A 117 1.45 -5.09 9.00
C VAL A 117 0.67 -5.37 10.30
N ALA A 118 -0.59 -5.79 10.19
CA ALA A 118 -1.42 -6.19 11.32
C ALA A 118 -1.43 -7.71 11.57
N MET A 119 -0.73 -8.49 10.72
CA MET A 119 -0.82 -9.95 10.70
C MET A 119 0.34 -10.60 11.44
N ALA A 120 0.01 -11.43 12.43
CA ALA A 120 0.95 -12.29 13.13
C ALA A 120 0.36 -13.70 13.29
N PRO A 121 1.15 -14.78 13.24
CA PRO A 121 2.61 -14.80 13.06
C PRO A 121 3.07 -14.96 11.59
N LYS A 122 2.16 -15.04 10.61
CA LYS A 122 2.47 -15.44 9.22
C LYS A 122 2.12 -14.36 8.18
N PRO A 123 2.70 -13.15 8.23
CA PRO A 123 2.37 -12.08 7.27
C PRO A 123 2.70 -12.46 5.81
N GLY A 124 3.76 -13.21 5.55
CA GLY A 124 4.10 -13.63 4.18
C GLY A 124 3.10 -14.59 3.55
N ALA A 125 2.52 -15.52 4.33
CA ALA A 125 1.47 -16.41 3.85
C ALA A 125 0.18 -15.63 3.52
N TYR A 126 -0.14 -14.63 4.34
CA TYR A 126 -1.27 -13.74 4.09
C TYR A 126 -1.13 -12.97 2.77
N VAL A 127 0.02 -12.33 2.52
CA VAL A 127 0.27 -11.63 1.24
C VAL A 127 0.20 -12.59 0.05
N LYS A 128 0.68 -13.84 0.21
CA LYS A 128 0.56 -14.87 -0.82
C LYS A 128 -0.90 -15.18 -1.16
N GLU A 129 -1.77 -15.34 -0.17
CA GLU A 129 -3.20 -15.59 -0.39
C GLU A 129 -3.86 -14.42 -1.15
N MET A 130 -3.49 -13.18 -0.83
CA MET A 130 -3.99 -11.99 -1.55
C MET A 130 -3.48 -11.96 -3.00
N ASN A 131 -2.25 -12.39 -3.24
CA ASN A 131 -1.71 -12.53 -4.59
C ASN A 131 -2.41 -13.66 -5.37
N ASP A 132 -2.71 -14.79 -4.72
CA ASP A 132 -3.47 -15.89 -5.32
C ASP A 132 -4.89 -15.42 -5.74
N ALA A 133 -5.51 -14.54 -4.94
CA ALA A 133 -6.78 -13.89 -5.29
C ALA A 133 -6.64 -12.94 -6.49
N ALA A 134 -5.58 -12.12 -6.58
CA ALA A 134 -5.30 -11.32 -7.77
C ALA A 134 -5.16 -12.20 -9.02
N MET A 135 -4.36 -13.27 -8.92
CA MET A 135 -4.08 -14.17 -10.03
C MET A 135 -5.35 -14.80 -10.61
N PHE A 136 -6.36 -15.08 -9.78
CA PHE A 136 -7.64 -15.61 -10.23
C PHE A 136 -8.32 -14.69 -11.26
N TYR A 137 -8.25 -13.37 -11.09
CA TYR A 137 -8.88 -12.40 -12.00
C TYR A 137 -7.99 -11.94 -13.15
N THR A 138 -6.68 -12.17 -13.06
CA THR A 138 -5.72 -11.81 -14.13
C THR A 138 -5.49 -12.92 -15.16
N ASN A 139 -5.94 -14.15 -14.89
CA ASN A 139 -5.90 -15.30 -15.82
C ASN A 139 -7.05 -15.23 -16.84
#